data_AF-X1KBZ7-F1
#
_entry.id   AF-X1KBZ7-F1
#
_cell.length_a   1.000
_cell.length_b   1.000
_cell.length_c   1.000
_cell.angle_alpha   90.00
_cell.angle_beta   90.00
_cell.angle_gamma   90.00
#
_symmetry.space_group_name_H-M   'P 1'
#
loop_
_entity.id
_entity.type
_entity.pdbx_description
1 polymer ?
#
loop_
_entity_poly.entity_id
_entity_poly.type
_entity_poly.pdbx_seq_one_letter_code
_entity_poly.pdbx_strand_id
1 'polypeptide(L)'
;MRIENKKSEITTKQIVTLIILIVSFVIILFLLFRLNLGRATDKEICHNSVVLKSAGKGLVGQLDCKTNYLCISGGGDCEGINPTTTIKVNRENKEEIMKAIADEMADCWWMFGEGELDYMRGNFLGNTACASCSIVKFDNKIQESQEEGITYEEFMEFLANETKSKNEKDTYLYYLYGVSSIDQVLEKYGVIKNDFVV
;
A
#
# COMPACT_ATOMS: atom_id res chain seq x y z
N MET A 1 62.80 17.05 32.29
CA MET A 1 61.45 16.48 32.04
C MET A 1 61.53 15.74 30.71
N ARG A 2 61.63 14.41 30.73
CA ARG A 2 61.86 13.57 29.54
C ARG A 2 60.51 12.96 29.14
N ILE A 3 60.01 13.29 27.95
CA ILE A 3 58.77 12.74 27.43
C ILE A 3 59.08 11.33 26.91
N GLU A 4 58.59 10.30 27.60
CA GLU A 4 58.66 8.92 27.14
C GLU A 4 57.61 8.69 26.05
N ASN A 5 58.07 8.49 24.81
CA ASN A 5 57.23 7.99 23.72
C ASN A 5 56.96 6.50 23.97
N LYS A 6 55.82 6.17 24.59
CA LYS A 6 55.27 4.81 24.60
C LYS A 6 54.90 4.43 23.16
N LYS A 7 55.73 3.62 22.52
CA LYS A 7 55.40 2.98 21.24
C LYS A 7 54.27 1.97 21.51
N SER A 8 53.10 2.17 20.90
CA SER A 8 52.03 1.17 20.90
C SER A 8 52.53 -0.11 20.23
N GLU A 9 52.75 -1.17 21.01
CA GLU A 9 52.78 -2.54 20.49
C GLU A 9 51.36 -2.90 20.05
N ILE A 10 51.02 -2.55 18.82
CA ILE A 10 49.87 -3.18 18.17
C ILE A 10 50.28 -4.63 17.94
N THR A 11 49.70 -5.54 18.72
CA THR A 11 49.96 -6.96 18.58
C THR A 11 49.50 -7.36 17.18
N THR A 12 50.35 -8.02 16.37
CA THR A 12 50.05 -8.40 14.98
C THR A 12 48.68 -9.09 14.82
N LYS A 13 48.21 -9.78 15.87
CA LYS A 13 46.86 -10.36 15.97
C LYS A 13 45.73 -9.33 15.84
N GLN A 14 45.84 -8.17 16.47
CA GLN A 14 44.82 -7.10 16.41
C GLN A 14 44.69 -6.53 15.00
N ILE A 15 45.80 -6.41 14.27
CA ILE A 15 45.81 -5.96 12.87
C ILE A 15 45.09 -6.97 11.98
N VAL A 16 45.39 -8.26 12.15
CA VAL A 16 44.74 -9.33 11.37
C VAL A 16 43.23 -9.38 11.62
N THR A 17 42.80 -9.27 12.88
CA THR A 17 41.36 -9.23 13.22
C THR A 17 40.66 -8.02 12.62
N LEU A 18 41.29 -6.85 12.64
CA LEU A 18 40.72 -5.64 12.04
C LEU A 18 40.55 -5.78 10.53
N ILE A 19 41.53 -6.37 9.83
CA ILE A 19 41.45 -6.61 8.38
C ILE A 19 40.28 -7.54 8.05
N ILE A 20 40.11 -8.64 8.80
CA ILE A 20 39.00 -9.58 8.58
C ILE A 20 37.64 -8.90 8.79
N LEU A 21 37.52 -8.05 9.81
CA LEU A 21 36.29 -7.30 10.09
C LEU A 21 35.96 -6.32 8.96
N ILE A 22 36.97 -5.58 8.47
CA ILE A 22 36.79 -4.66 7.34
C ILE A 22 36.41 -5.42 6.07
N VAL A 23 37.10 -6.52 5.75
CA VAL A 23 36.82 -7.33 4.54
C VAL A 23 35.42 -7.93 4.59
N SER A 24 34.99 -8.48 5.73
CA SER A 24 33.64 -9.01 5.90
C SER A 24 32.57 -7.93 5.78
N PHE A 25 32.78 -6.74 6.37
CA PHE A 25 31.88 -5.60 6.21
C PHE A 25 31.77 -5.14 4.75
N VAL A 26 32.90 -5.07 4.02
CA VAL A 26 32.93 -4.71 2.59
C VAL A 26 32.18 -5.73 1.73
N ILE A 27 32.33 -7.03 2.01
CA ILE A 27 31.60 -8.09 1.28
C ILE A 27 30.09 -7.95 1.51
N ILE A 28 29.65 -7.70 2.76
CA ILE A 28 28.23 -7.49 3.07
C ILE A 28 27.68 -6.27 2.34
N LEU A 29 28.38 -5.12 2.39
CA LEU A 29 27.97 -3.93 1.66
C LEU A 29 27.87 -4.18 0.16
N PHE A 30 28.86 -4.87 -0.42
CA PHE A 30 28.84 -5.23 -1.84
C PHE A 30 27.61 -6.08 -2.19
N LEU A 31 27.24 -7.05 -1.34
CA LEU A 31 26.02 -7.83 -1.53
C LEU A 31 24.77 -6.95 -1.45
N LEU A 32 24.66 -6.05 -0.46
CA LEU A 32 23.51 -5.16 -0.33
C LEU A 32 23.34 -4.24 -1.55
N PHE A 33 24.44 -3.69 -2.09
CA PHE A 33 24.40 -2.89 -3.31
C PHE A 33 24.06 -3.72 -4.55
N ARG A 34 24.54 -4.97 -4.64
CA ARG A 34 24.22 -5.89 -5.75
C ARG A 34 22.80 -6.40 -5.72
N LEU A 35 22.20 -6.53 -4.53
CA LEU A 35 20.84 -7.04 -4.36
C LEU A 35 19.76 -6.06 -4.81
N ASN A 36 20.13 -4.83 -5.22
CA ASN A 36 19.22 -3.80 -5.71
C ASN A 36 17.95 -3.74 -4.86
N LEU A 37 18.14 -3.63 -3.53
CA LEU A 37 17.06 -3.45 -2.57
C LEU A 37 16.23 -2.28 -3.09
N GLY A 38 15.09 -2.59 -3.68
CA GLY A 38 14.30 -1.62 -4.43
C GLY A 38 13.99 -0.41 -3.57
N ARG A 39 13.65 0.71 -4.20
CA ARG A 39 13.11 1.83 -3.43
C ARG A 39 11.76 1.41 -2.87
N ALA A 40 11.62 1.47 -1.55
CA ALA A 40 10.33 1.27 -0.90
C ALA A 40 9.34 2.31 -1.45
N THR A 41 8.18 1.83 -1.86
CA THR A 41 7.06 2.68 -2.31
C THR A 41 6.41 3.37 -1.12
N ASP A 42 5.72 4.49 -1.33
CA ASP A 42 4.96 5.16 -0.25
C ASP A 42 3.90 4.22 0.36
N LYS A 43 3.35 3.28 -0.43
CA LYS A 43 2.44 2.23 0.04
C LYS A 43 3.12 1.27 1.02
N GLU A 44 4.31 0.77 0.69
CA GLU A 44 5.10 -0.10 1.58
C GLU A 44 5.58 0.61 2.84
N ILE A 45 5.95 1.90 2.74
CA ILE A 45 6.33 2.71 3.90
C ILE A 45 5.14 2.85 4.85
N CYS A 46 3.94 3.15 4.32
CA CYS A 46 2.73 3.22 5.12
C CYS A 46 2.44 1.88 5.82
N HIS A 47 2.44 0.77 5.06
CA HIS A 47 2.22 -0.57 5.63
C HIS A 47 3.20 -0.89 6.76
N ASN A 48 4.49 -0.66 6.53
CA ASN A 48 5.51 -0.88 7.55
C ASN A 48 5.32 0.03 8.78
N SER A 49 4.90 1.28 8.58
CA SER A 49 4.60 2.20 9.69
C SER A 49 3.40 1.72 10.52
N VAL A 50 2.35 1.18 9.86
CA VAL A 50 1.17 0.59 10.50
C VAL A 50 1.56 -0.65 11.31
N VAL A 51 2.35 -1.55 10.72
CA VAL A 51 2.86 -2.75 11.38
C VAL A 51 3.69 -2.40 12.62
N LEU A 52 4.64 -1.48 12.50
CA LEU A 52 5.50 -1.06 13.61
C LEU A 52 4.71 -0.41 14.73
N LYS A 53 3.74 0.45 14.39
CA LYS A 53 2.88 1.10 15.38
C LYS A 53 1.98 0.10 16.11
N SER A 54 1.42 -0.86 15.38
CA SER A 54 0.62 -1.97 15.95
C SER A 54 1.44 -2.84 16.89
N ALA A 55 2.62 -3.30 16.45
CA ALA A 55 3.54 -4.11 17.25
C ALA A 55 4.02 -3.36 18.51
N GLY A 56 4.27 -2.05 18.38
CA GLY A 56 4.61 -1.15 19.48
C GLY A 56 3.43 -0.82 20.41
N LYS A 57 2.25 -1.40 20.20
CA LYS A 57 1.00 -1.12 20.94
C LYS A 57 0.66 0.39 20.99
N GLY A 58 0.92 1.10 19.90
CA GLY A 58 0.67 2.55 19.79
C GLY A 58 1.73 3.45 20.44
N LEU A 59 2.77 2.88 21.05
CA LEU A 59 3.85 3.66 21.72
C LEU A 59 4.97 4.09 20.75
N VAL A 60 4.96 3.59 19.52
CA VAL A 60 6.03 3.80 18.54
C VAL A 60 5.52 4.65 17.37
N GLY A 61 6.03 5.88 17.29
CA GLY A 61 5.98 6.73 16.09
C GLY A 61 4.60 7.22 15.63
N GLN A 62 4.61 8.21 14.73
CA GLN A 62 3.44 8.58 13.93
C GLN A 62 3.37 7.67 12.70
N LEU A 63 2.18 7.52 12.11
CA LEU A 63 2.04 6.82 10.84
C LEU A 63 2.69 7.64 9.72
N ASP A 64 3.44 6.99 8.84
CA ASP A 64 4.02 7.61 7.64
C ASP A 64 3.24 7.14 6.42
N CYS A 65 1.99 7.62 6.35
CA CYS A 65 1.06 7.29 5.29
C CYS A 65 0.76 8.56 4.50
N LYS A 66 1.26 8.62 3.26
CA LYS A 66 0.95 9.69 2.32
C LYS A 66 -0.22 9.29 1.45
N THR A 67 -1.13 10.22 1.20
CA THR A 67 -2.23 10.00 0.27
C THR A 67 -1.69 9.84 -1.15
N ASN A 68 -2.01 8.71 -1.79
CA ASN A 68 -1.68 8.46 -3.19
C ASN A 68 -2.67 9.20 -4.11
N TYR A 69 -2.18 10.09 -4.95
CA TYR A 69 -3.01 10.70 -5.99
C TYR A 69 -2.95 9.83 -7.24
N LEU A 70 -4.00 9.04 -7.46
CA LEU A 70 -4.10 8.12 -8.59
C LEU A 70 -4.84 8.79 -9.74
N CYS A 71 -4.20 8.81 -10.92
CA CYS A 71 -4.85 9.12 -12.17
C CYS A 71 -5.12 7.83 -12.97
N ILE A 72 -6.38 7.55 -13.26
CA ILE A 72 -6.79 6.50 -14.21
C ILE A 72 -6.98 7.19 -15.56
N SER A 73 -6.13 6.85 -16.53
CA SER A 73 -6.00 7.55 -17.81
C SER A 73 -6.36 6.65 -19.00
N GLY A 74 -7.32 7.10 -19.80
CA GLY A 74 -7.66 6.61 -21.13
C GLY A 74 -6.82 7.23 -22.25
N GLY A 75 -5.72 7.92 -21.89
CA GLY A 75 -4.82 8.62 -22.81
C GLY A 75 -4.88 10.15 -22.72
N GLY A 76 -5.51 10.70 -21.70
CA GLY A 76 -5.44 12.12 -21.29
C GLY A 76 -4.82 12.28 -19.90
N ASP A 77 -4.76 13.52 -19.42
CA ASP A 77 -4.25 13.84 -18.08
C ASP A 77 -5.42 14.08 -17.10
N CYS A 78 -5.26 13.71 -15.83
CA CYS A 78 -6.27 13.96 -14.81
C CYS A 78 -6.16 15.39 -14.28
N GLU A 79 -7.08 16.25 -14.72
CA GLU A 79 -7.07 17.67 -14.34
C GLU A 79 -7.35 17.90 -12.84
N GLY A 80 -6.66 18.89 -12.28
CA GLY A 80 -6.87 19.33 -10.89
C GLY A 80 -6.31 18.38 -9.83
N ILE A 81 -5.42 17.46 -10.20
CA ILE A 81 -4.53 16.73 -9.27
C ILE A 81 -3.12 16.69 -9.85
N ASN A 82 -2.10 16.58 -8.99
CA ASN A 82 -0.75 16.22 -9.41
C ASN A 82 -0.54 14.73 -9.09
N PRO A 83 -0.71 13.82 -10.07
CA PRO A 83 -0.74 12.40 -9.80
C PRO A 83 0.62 11.88 -9.34
N THR A 84 0.61 11.13 -8.24
CA THR A 84 1.77 10.34 -7.79
C THR A 84 1.90 9.07 -8.63
N THR A 85 0.76 8.52 -9.04
CA THR A 85 0.67 7.30 -9.85
C THR A 85 -0.32 7.53 -10.99
N THR A 86 0.03 7.08 -12.19
CA THR A 86 -0.89 7.07 -13.35
C THR A 86 -1.01 5.66 -13.88
N ILE A 87 -2.23 5.13 -13.89
CA ILE A 87 -2.58 3.84 -14.51
C ILE A 87 -3.21 4.12 -15.86
N LYS A 88 -2.66 3.51 -16.90
CA LYS A 88 -3.22 3.59 -18.26
C LYS A 88 -4.19 2.43 -18.47
N VAL A 89 -5.39 2.73 -18.92
CA VAL A 89 -6.45 1.76 -19.20
C VAL A 89 -7.01 2.00 -20.59
N ASN A 90 -7.58 0.96 -21.19
CA ASN A 90 -8.44 1.14 -22.35
C ASN A 90 -9.77 1.77 -21.92
N ARG A 91 -10.02 3.01 -22.34
CA ARG A 91 -11.21 3.80 -21.96
C ARG A 91 -12.54 3.21 -22.41
N GLU A 92 -12.52 2.32 -23.40
CA GLU A 92 -13.71 1.61 -23.88
C GLU A 92 -13.98 0.32 -23.07
N ASN A 93 -13.02 -0.09 -22.22
CA ASN A 93 -13.11 -1.32 -21.43
C ASN A 93 -13.42 -0.99 -19.96
N LYS A 94 -14.71 -1.09 -19.60
CA LYS A 94 -15.18 -0.89 -18.22
C LYS A 94 -14.46 -1.80 -17.21
N GLU A 95 -14.16 -3.05 -17.59
CA GLU A 95 -13.50 -4.00 -16.67
C GLU A 95 -12.08 -3.55 -16.29
N GLU A 96 -11.32 -2.97 -17.22
CA GLU A 96 -9.98 -2.42 -16.90
C GLU A 96 -10.06 -1.23 -15.94
N ILE A 97 -11.08 -0.38 -16.11
CA ILE A 97 -11.33 0.76 -15.23
C ILE A 97 -11.73 0.27 -13.83
N MET A 98 -12.70 -0.65 -13.74
CA MET A 98 -13.12 -1.27 -12.48
C MET A 98 -11.98 -2.00 -11.80
N LYS A 99 -11.13 -2.71 -12.55
CA LYS A 99 -9.94 -3.37 -12.03
C LYS A 99 -8.97 -2.38 -11.40
N ALA A 100 -8.68 -1.27 -12.07
CA ALA A 100 -7.78 -0.24 -11.53
C ALA A 100 -8.31 0.35 -10.21
N ILE A 101 -9.62 0.54 -10.08
CA ILE A 101 -10.26 0.97 -8.83
C ILE A 101 -10.14 -0.13 -7.76
N ALA A 102 -10.48 -1.37 -8.10
CA ALA A 102 -10.46 -2.51 -7.18
C ALA A 102 -9.05 -2.83 -6.65
N ASP A 103 -8.03 -2.73 -7.52
CA ASP A 103 -6.63 -2.87 -7.13
C ASP A 103 -6.21 -1.79 -6.14
N GLU A 104 -6.58 -0.52 -6.38
CA GLU A 104 -6.25 0.57 -5.47
C GLU A 104 -6.97 0.43 -4.11
N MET A 105 -8.22 -0.03 -4.11
CA MET A 105 -8.95 -0.37 -2.88
C MET A 105 -8.26 -1.51 -2.11
N ALA A 106 -7.82 -2.55 -2.83
CA ALA A 106 -7.18 -3.70 -2.23
C ALA A 106 -5.79 -3.38 -1.65
N ASP A 107 -5.05 -2.50 -2.31
CA ASP A 107 -3.78 -1.95 -1.83
C ASP A 107 -4.00 -1.09 -0.58
N CYS A 108 -5.02 -0.23 -0.60
CA CYS A 108 -5.42 0.57 0.55
C CYS A 108 -5.73 -0.30 1.77
N TRP A 109 -6.51 -1.37 1.58
CA TRP A 109 -6.83 -2.32 2.64
C TRP A 109 -5.57 -3.03 3.19
N TRP A 110 -4.67 -3.44 2.30
CA TRP A 110 -3.39 -4.05 2.65
C TRP A 110 -2.49 -3.10 3.45
N MET A 111 -2.40 -1.82 3.04
CA MET A 111 -1.59 -0.80 3.71
C MET A 111 -1.96 -0.66 5.19
N PHE A 112 -3.23 -0.85 5.53
CA PHE A 112 -3.72 -0.73 6.90
C PHE A 112 -3.79 -2.05 7.66
N GLY A 113 -3.24 -3.13 7.11
CA GLY A 113 -3.10 -4.40 7.80
C GLY A 113 -4.36 -5.25 7.84
N GLU A 114 -5.26 -5.05 6.87
CA GLU A 114 -6.36 -5.98 6.57
C GLU A 114 -7.30 -6.26 7.76
N GLY A 115 -7.39 -5.32 8.71
CA GLY A 115 -8.23 -5.45 9.91
C GLY A 115 -7.58 -6.18 11.08
N GLU A 116 -6.39 -6.75 10.90
CA GLU A 116 -5.67 -7.53 11.92
C GLU A 116 -4.73 -6.68 12.79
N LEU A 117 -4.38 -5.48 12.33
CA LEU A 117 -3.43 -4.59 13.01
C LEU A 117 -4.12 -3.51 13.83
N ASP A 118 -3.81 -3.45 15.13
CA ASP A 118 -4.29 -2.40 16.03
C ASP A 118 -3.27 -1.26 16.16
N TYR A 119 -3.21 -0.41 15.14
CA TYR A 119 -2.30 0.74 15.06
C TYR A 119 -2.88 2.03 15.66
N MET A 120 -4.11 1.99 16.17
CA MET A 120 -4.84 3.14 16.72
C MET A 120 -5.04 3.09 18.24
N ARG A 121 -4.55 2.03 18.92
CA ARG A 121 -4.50 1.92 20.38
C ARG A 121 -3.88 3.17 21.02
N GLY A 122 -4.75 4.00 21.60
CA GLY A 122 -4.43 5.31 22.17
C GLY A 122 -5.68 6.17 22.40
N ASN A 123 -6.73 5.97 21.61
CA ASN A 123 -8.05 6.54 21.87
C ASN A 123 -8.90 5.52 22.65
N PHE A 124 -9.04 5.75 23.96
CA PHE A 124 -9.79 4.94 24.94
C PHE A 124 -11.32 4.89 24.70
N LEU A 125 -11.79 5.43 23.59
CA LEU A 125 -13.20 5.55 23.21
C LEU A 125 -13.32 4.96 21.81
N GLY A 126 -14.13 3.93 21.65
CA GLY A 126 -14.27 3.08 20.45
C GLY A 126 -14.78 3.81 19.21
N ASN A 127 -14.05 4.83 18.76
CA ASN A 127 -14.31 5.59 17.57
C ASN A 127 -13.62 4.89 16.39
N THR A 128 -14.42 4.51 15.40
CA THR A 128 -13.94 4.09 14.08
C THR A 128 -13.02 5.17 13.52
N ALA A 129 -11.77 4.81 13.21
CA ALA A 129 -10.83 5.72 12.58
C ALA A 129 -10.68 5.35 11.10
N CYS A 130 -10.99 6.30 10.21
CA CYS A 130 -10.78 6.14 8.78
C CYS A 130 -9.51 6.88 8.37
N ALA A 131 -8.71 6.25 7.51
CA ALA A 131 -7.56 6.88 6.88
C ALA A 131 -7.77 6.87 5.37
N SER A 132 -7.58 8.02 4.73
CA SER A 132 -7.68 8.14 3.27
C SER A 132 -6.36 7.70 2.64
N CYS A 133 -6.34 6.50 2.06
CA CYS A 133 -5.16 5.98 1.35
C CYS A 133 -4.89 6.75 0.06
N SER A 134 -5.97 7.04 -0.69
CA SER A 134 -5.84 7.45 -2.10
C SER A 134 -6.96 8.39 -2.52
N ILE A 135 -6.64 9.28 -3.44
CA ILE A 135 -7.59 10.12 -4.17
C ILE A 135 -7.50 9.71 -5.63
N VAL A 136 -8.60 9.19 -6.16
CA VAL A 136 -8.68 8.72 -7.54
C VAL A 136 -9.35 9.78 -8.40
N LYS A 137 -8.76 10.07 -9.56
CA LYS A 137 -9.42 10.80 -10.65
C LYS A 137 -9.33 10.04 -11.96
N PHE A 138 -10.33 10.27 -12.80
CA PHE A 138 -10.39 9.81 -14.17
C PHE A 138 -10.07 10.98 -15.09
N ASP A 139 -9.33 10.72 -16.17
CA ASP A 139 -9.15 11.73 -17.21
C ASP A 139 -10.46 12.05 -17.94
N ASN A 140 -10.47 13.15 -18.67
CA ASN A 140 -11.64 13.58 -19.44
C ASN A 140 -12.04 12.58 -20.54
N LYS A 141 -11.08 11.85 -21.11
CA LYS A 141 -11.35 10.87 -22.17
C LYS A 141 -12.16 9.68 -21.68
N ILE A 142 -11.93 9.23 -20.45
CA ILE A 142 -12.74 8.20 -19.81
C ILE A 142 -14.14 8.73 -19.52
N GLN A 143 -14.25 9.98 -19.04
CA GLN A 143 -15.55 10.60 -18.76
C GLN A 143 -16.39 10.76 -20.04
N GLU A 144 -15.74 11.06 -21.17
CA GLU A 144 -16.37 11.14 -22.50
C GLU A 144 -16.76 9.76 -23.06
N SER A 145 -15.94 8.71 -22.85
CA SER A 145 -16.25 7.36 -23.37
C SER A 145 -17.20 6.57 -22.49
N GLN A 146 -17.34 6.95 -21.22
CA GLN A 146 -18.21 6.31 -20.23
C GLN A 146 -19.23 7.31 -19.69
N GLU A 147 -20.01 7.96 -20.57
CA GLU A 147 -21.00 8.98 -20.19
C GLU A 147 -22.05 8.45 -19.20
N GLU A 148 -22.47 7.19 -19.34
CA GLU A 148 -23.40 6.52 -18.44
C GLU A 148 -22.74 6.10 -17.10
N GLY A 149 -21.42 6.14 -17.04
CA GLY A 149 -20.64 5.74 -15.88
C GLY A 149 -20.59 4.23 -15.64
N ILE A 150 -20.06 3.87 -14.48
CA ILE A 150 -20.10 2.52 -13.91
C ILE A 150 -21.06 2.57 -12.74
N THR A 151 -22.11 1.77 -12.79
CA THR A 151 -23.09 1.70 -11.71
C THR A 151 -22.50 0.96 -10.49
N TYR A 152 -23.09 1.19 -9.32
CA TYR A 152 -22.69 0.47 -8.12
C TYR A 152 -22.90 -1.05 -8.27
N GLU A 153 -24.01 -1.46 -8.88
CA GLU A 153 -24.32 -2.88 -9.13
C GLU A 153 -23.28 -3.51 -10.07
N GLU A 154 -22.98 -2.89 -11.22
CA GLU A 154 -21.93 -3.34 -12.14
C GLU A 154 -20.58 -3.51 -11.43
N PHE A 155 -20.21 -2.55 -10.58
CA PHE A 155 -18.95 -2.63 -9.84
C PHE A 155 -18.95 -3.73 -8.78
N MET A 156 -20.05 -3.90 -8.04
CA MET A 156 -20.16 -4.97 -7.04
C MET A 156 -20.15 -6.36 -7.66
N GLU A 157 -20.79 -6.53 -8.81
CA GLU A 157 -20.72 -7.75 -9.61
C GLU A 157 -19.30 -8.04 -10.09
N PHE A 158 -18.59 -7.01 -10.58
CA PHE A 158 -17.18 -7.13 -10.92
C PHE A 158 -16.35 -7.61 -9.72
N LEU A 159 -16.50 -6.99 -8.55
CA LEU A 159 -15.76 -7.41 -7.34
C LEU A 159 -16.08 -8.86 -6.92
N ALA A 160 -17.32 -9.30 -7.13
CA ALA A 160 -17.76 -10.64 -6.79
C ALA A 160 -17.17 -11.73 -7.71
N ASN A 161 -16.98 -11.40 -8.99
CA ASN A 161 -16.57 -12.35 -10.02
C ASN A 161 -15.06 -12.34 -10.30
N GLU A 162 -14.39 -11.20 -10.08
CA GLU A 162 -12.97 -11.05 -10.38
C GLU A 162 -12.06 -11.31 -9.18
N THR A 163 -10.90 -11.91 -9.45
CA THR A 163 -9.91 -12.27 -8.43
C THR A 163 -8.78 -11.24 -8.33
N LYS A 164 -8.37 -10.89 -7.09
CA LYS A 164 -7.18 -10.06 -6.83
C LYS A 164 -5.89 -10.78 -7.26
N SER A 165 -5.84 -12.10 -7.13
CA SER A 165 -4.71 -12.98 -7.39
C SER A 165 -5.19 -14.24 -8.12
N LYS A 166 -4.32 -14.91 -8.90
CA LYS A 166 -4.66 -16.15 -9.64
C LYS A 166 -5.11 -17.33 -8.75
N ASN A 167 -5.16 -17.17 -7.43
CA ASN A 167 -5.76 -18.16 -6.53
C ASN A 167 -7.27 -17.91 -6.44
N GLU A 168 -8.04 -18.89 -6.92
CA GLU A 168 -9.50 -18.88 -7.14
C GLU A 168 -10.39 -18.59 -5.91
N LYS A 169 -9.83 -18.35 -4.73
CA LYS A 169 -10.58 -18.11 -3.48
C LYS A 169 -10.55 -16.66 -2.99
N ASP A 170 -9.87 -15.77 -3.70
CA ASP A 170 -9.65 -14.38 -3.29
C ASP A 170 -10.28 -13.39 -4.31
N THR A 171 -11.61 -13.44 -4.45
CA THR A 171 -12.33 -12.37 -5.17
C THR A 171 -12.11 -11.04 -4.45
N TYR A 172 -12.16 -9.92 -5.19
CA TYR A 172 -12.02 -8.62 -4.54
C TYR A 172 -13.10 -8.41 -3.48
N LEU A 173 -14.32 -8.89 -3.72
CA LEU A 173 -15.43 -8.82 -2.77
C LEU A 173 -15.10 -9.55 -1.46
N TYR A 174 -14.61 -10.79 -1.55
CA TYR A 174 -14.25 -11.55 -0.37
C TYR A 174 -13.08 -10.92 0.37
N TYR A 175 -12.06 -10.47 -0.36
CA TYR A 175 -10.88 -9.85 0.23
C TYR A 175 -11.19 -8.53 0.96
N LEU A 176 -12.03 -7.67 0.39
CA LEU A 176 -12.35 -6.35 0.94
C LEU A 176 -13.43 -6.40 2.03
N TYR A 177 -14.42 -7.28 1.90
CA TYR A 177 -15.62 -7.27 2.75
C TYR A 177 -15.80 -8.55 3.59
N GLY A 178 -15.02 -9.60 3.31
CA GLY A 178 -15.14 -10.91 3.97
C GLY A 178 -16.47 -11.60 3.66
N VAL A 179 -17.03 -11.39 2.47
CA VAL A 179 -18.30 -11.99 2.02
C VAL A 179 -18.18 -12.52 0.59
N SER A 180 -18.95 -13.56 0.26
CA SER A 180 -18.84 -14.26 -1.02
C SER A 180 -19.94 -13.90 -2.03
N SER A 181 -20.88 -13.02 -1.66
CA SER A 181 -22.01 -12.61 -2.52
C SER A 181 -22.47 -11.21 -2.15
N ILE A 182 -23.09 -10.53 -3.12
CA ILE A 182 -23.59 -9.16 -2.98
C ILE A 182 -24.69 -9.10 -1.91
N ASP A 183 -25.58 -10.09 -1.85
CA ASP A 183 -26.65 -10.16 -0.85
C ASP A 183 -26.11 -10.09 0.59
N GLN A 184 -25.00 -10.78 0.87
CA GLN A 184 -24.35 -10.76 2.18
C GLN A 184 -23.75 -9.38 2.51
N VAL A 185 -23.33 -8.60 1.52
CA VAL A 185 -22.89 -7.20 1.74
C VAL A 185 -24.06 -6.38 2.26
N LEU A 186 -25.21 -6.49 1.59
CA LEU A 186 -26.43 -5.75 1.94
C LEU A 186 -26.94 -6.13 3.33
N GLU A 187 -26.91 -7.42 3.67
CA GLU A 187 -27.30 -7.91 5.00
C GLU A 187 -26.35 -7.47 6.11
N LYS A 188 -25.03 -7.52 5.85
CA LYS A 188 -23.99 -7.25 6.86
C LYS A 188 -23.80 -5.76 7.15
N TYR A 189 -23.90 -4.91 6.13
CA TYR A 189 -23.55 -3.49 6.24
C TYR A 189 -24.76 -2.54 6.18
N GLY A 190 -25.97 -3.01 5.84
CA GLY A 190 -27.22 -2.24 5.97
C GLY A 190 -27.33 -0.99 5.07
N VAL A 191 -26.35 -0.78 4.19
CA VAL A 191 -26.19 0.33 3.24
C VAL A 191 -25.72 -0.38 1.97
N ILE A 192 -26.45 -0.44 0.85
CA ILE A 192 -27.10 0.62 0.08
C ILE A 192 -28.41 0.02 -0.48
N LYS A 193 -29.58 0.47 -0.07
CA LYS A 193 -30.85 0.16 -0.79
C LYS A 193 -31.34 1.34 -1.62
N ASN A 194 -30.77 2.52 -1.38
CA ASN A 194 -31.19 3.77 -2.00
C ASN A 194 -30.36 4.19 -3.22
N ASP A 195 -29.22 3.55 -3.51
CA ASP A 195 -28.50 3.73 -4.80
C ASP A 195 -28.71 2.55 -5.78
N PHE A 196 -29.43 1.48 -5.38
CA PHE A 196 -29.87 0.42 -6.30
C PHE A 196 -31.19 0.75 -7.01
N VAL A 197 -31.86 1.83 -6.61
CA VAL A 197 -33.13 2.27 -7.22
C VAL A 197 -32.98 3.73 -7.62
N VAL A 198 -32.44 3.96 -8.81
CA VAL A 198 -32.71 5.16 -9.61
C VAL A 198 -33.28 4.69 -10.93
#